data_AF-A0A538BFQ3-F1
#
_entry.id   AF-A0A538BFQ3-F1
#
_cell.length_a   1.000
_cell.length_b   1.000
_cell.length_c   1.000
_cell.angle_alpha   90.00
_cell.angle_beta   90.00
_cell.angle_gamma   90.00
#
_symmetry.space_group_name_H-M   'P 1'
#
loop_
_entity.id
_entity.type
_entity.pdbx_description
1 polymer ?
#
loop_
_entity_poly.entity_id
_entity_poly.type
_entity_poly.pdbx_seq_one_letter_code
_entity_poly.pdbx_strand_id
1 'polypeptide(L)' 'METLLLPTNAPWLKASELIDYVVELSPRRAYSVHDGFLNEAGLELVDGLLGSLAGERGADIRRLEPGAWVDLP' A
#
# COMPACT_ATOMS: atom_id res chain seq x y z
N MET A 1 -7.73 -11.83 3.20
CA MET A 1 -6.99 -11.52 4.46
C MET A 1 -7.58 -10.27 5.08
N GLU A 2 -7.48 -10.09 6.41
CA GLU A 2 -8.04 -8.90 7.06
C GLU A 2 -7.15 -7.67 6.89
N THR A 3 -5.88 -7.76 7.32
CA THR A 3 -4.90 -6.65 7.22
C THR A 3 -3.63 -7.12 6.53
N LEU A 4 -3.11 -6.33 5.59
CA LEU A 4 -1.84 -6.57 4.90
C LEU A 4 -0.87 -5.39 5.11
N LEU A 5 0.38 -5.66 5.47
CA LEU A 5 1.45 -4.66 5.35
C LEU A 5 2.12 -4.85 4.00
N LEU A 6 2.06 -3.82 3.16
CA LEU A 6 2.38 -3.90 1.74
C LEU A 6 3.67 -3.12 1.44
N PRO A 7 4.79 -3.79 1.15
CA PRO A 7 6.01 -3.11 0.72
C PRO A 7 5.77 -2.40 -0.62
N THR A 8 5.97 -1.08 -0.68
CA THR A 8 5.74 -0.27 -1.90
C THR A 8 7.03 0.24 -2.54
N ASN A 9 8.16 0.13 -1.85
CA ASN A 9 9.47 0.41 -2.39
C ASN A 9 10.51 -0.59 -1.86
N ALA A 10 11.35 -1.11 -2.75
CA ALA A 10 12.57 -1.83 -2.43
C ALA A 10 13.39 -2.02 -3.72
N PRO A 11 14.72 -2.23 -3.66
CA PRO A 11 15.54 -2.43 -4.86
C PRO A 11 15.25 -3.73 -5.62
N TRP A 12 14.48 -4.66 -5.05
CA TRP A 12 14.05 -5.92 -5.67
C TRP A 12 12.57 -5.93 -6.08
N LEU A 13 11.78 -4.93 -5.69
CA LEU A 13 10.34 -4.92 -5.89
C LEU A 13 9.98 -4.49 -7.32
N LYS A 14 9.02 -5.19 -7.94
CA LYS A 14 8.35 -4.72 -9.16
C LYS A 14 6.92 -4.29 -8.84
N ALA A 15 6.51 -3.14 -9.38
CA ALA A 15 5.15 -2.62 -9.19
C ALA A 15 4.06 -3.59 -9.67
N SER A 16 4.31 -4.34 -10.76
CA SER A 16 3.36 -5.35 -11.26
C SER A 16 3.13 -6.48 -10.26
N GLU A 17 4.19 -6.97 -9.62
CA GLU A 17 4.10 -8.05 -8.63
C GLU A 17 3.35 -7.58 -7.37
N LEU A 18 3.53 -6.32 -6.97
CA LEU A 18 2.73 -5.70 -5.91
C LEU A 18 1.25 -5.67 -6.26
N ILE A 19 0.91 -5.22 -7.48
CA ILE A 19 -0.48 -5.13 -7.94
C ILE A 19 -1.11 -6.53 -7.97
N ASP A 20 -0.43 -7.50 -8.59
CA ASP A 20 -0.89 -8.89 -8.68
C ASP A 20 -1.14 -9.47 -7.29
N TYR A 21 -0.24 -9.21 -6.33
CA TYR A 21 -0.38 -9.67 -4.96
C TYR A 21 -1.61 -9.08 -4.24
N VAL A 22 -1.89 -7.79 -4.42
CA VAL A 22 -3.09 -7.14 -3.85
C VAL A 22 -4.36 -7.66 -4.52
N VAL A 23 -4.34 -7.88 -5.84
CA VAL A 23 -5.46 -8.46 -6.59
C VAL A 23 -5.77 -9.86 -6.07
N GLU A 24 -4.76 -10.72 -6.01
CA GLU A 24 -4.88 -12.12 -5.62
C GLU A 24 -5.41 -12.28 -4.20
N LEU A 25 -4.87 -11.51 -3.25
CA LEU A 25 -5.25 -11.63 -1.84
C LEU A 25 -6.54 -10.88 -1.49
N SER A 26 -6.91 -9.87 -2.29
CA SER A 26 -8.06 -8.98 -2.08
C SER A 26 -8.25 -8.59 -0.60
N PRO A 27 -7.24 -7.95 0.04
CA PRO A 27 -7.30 -7.62 1.45
C PRO A 27 -8.40 -6.57 1.73
N ARG A 28 -9.04 -6.66 2.90
CA ARG A 28 -10.00 -5.61 3.32
C ARG A 28 -9.31 -4.29 3.63
N ARG A 29 -8.06 -4.36 4.10
CA ARG A 29 -7.19 -3.21 4.33
C ARG A 29 -5.73 -3.55 4.09
N ALA A 30 -4.97 -2.60 3.58
CA ALA A 30 -3.53 -2.71 3.42
C ALA A 30 -2.81 -1.39 3.70
N TYR A 31 -1.67 -1.45 4.38
CA TYR A 31 -0.88 -0.28 4.74
C TYR A 31 0.51 -0.35 4.11
N SER A 32 0.88 0.72 3.40
CA SER A 32 2.21 0.86 2.80
C SER A 32 3.30 0.75 3.86
N VAL A 33 4.36 0.01 3.54
CA VAL A 33 5.62 -0.03 4.29
C VAL A 33 6.80 0.03 3.32
N HIS A 34 8.01 0.22 3.85
CA HIS A 34 9.25 0.32 3.07
C HIS A 34 9.36 1.52 2.09
N ASP A 35 8.47 2.50 2.18
CA ASP A 35 8.45 3.72 1.36
C ASP A 35 9.39 4.84 1.81
N GLY A 36 10.06 4.71 2.96
CA GLY A 36 10.87 5.78 3.55
C GLY A 36 12.10 6.23 2.74
N PHE A 37 12.44 5.52 1.66
CA PHE A 37 13.51 5.93 0.73
C PHE A 37 13.00 6.89 -0.37
N LEU A 38 11.68 7.01 -0.52
CA LEU A 38 11.06 7.88 -1.51
C LEU A 38 11.06 9.34 -1.03
N ASN A 39 11.24 10.25 -1.99
CA ASN A 39 10.94 11.67 -1.77
C ASN A 39 9.44 11.94 -1.91
N GLU A 40 9.03 13.19 -1.70
CA GLU A 40 7.63 13.61 -1.77
C GLU A 40 6.92 13.19 -3.08
N ALA A 41 7.52 13.46 -4.23
CA ALA A 41 6.97 13.06 -5.53
C ALA A 41 6.82 11.52 -5.67
N GLY A 42 7.76 10.76 -5.10
CA GLY A 42 7.68 9.29 -5.07
C GLY A 42 6.55 8.80 -4.16
N LEU A 43 6.35 9.46 -3.01
CA LEU A 43 5.24 9.14 -2.10
C LEU A 43 3.88 9.48 -2.73
N GLU A 44 3.76 10.59 -3.46
CA GLU A 44 2.54 10.93 -4.21
C GLU A 44 2.19 9.86 -5.27
N LEU A 45 3.19 9.32 -5.97
CA LEU A 45 2.99 8.23 -6.91
C LEU A 45 2.49 6.95 -6.21
N VAL A 46 3.06 6.62 -5.04
CA VAL A 46 2.61 5.49 -4.21
C VAL A 46 1.17 5.71 -3.76
N ASP A 47 0.85 6.89 -3.21
CA ASP A 47 -0.49 7.21 -2.72
C ASP A 47 -1.53 7.13 -3.85
N GLY A 48 -1.20 7.56 -5.07
CA GLY A 48 -2.04 7.40 -6.25
C GLY A 48 -2.29 5.93 -6.63
N LEU A 49 -1.24 5.09 -6.65
CA LEU A 49 -1.36 3.66 -6.93
C LEU A 49 -2.25 2.96 -5.88
N LEU A 50 -2.00 3.20 -4.60
CA LEU A 50 -2.77 2.63 -3.50
C LEU A 50 -4.23 3.07 -3.55
N GLY A 51 -4.48 4.34 -3.85
CA GLY A 51 -5.83 4.88 -4.04
C GLY A 51 -6.60 4.19 -5.19
N SER A 52 -5.93 3.90 -6.31
CA SER A 52 -6.53 3.13 -7.42
C SER A 52 -6.94 1.72 -6.96
N LEU A 53 -6.03 1.03 -6.26
CA LEU A 53 -6.27 -0.33 -5.77
C LEU A 53 -7.36 -0.38 -4.67
N ALA A 54 -7.48 0.68 -3.87
CA ALA A 54 -8.52 0.87 -2.86
C ALA A 54 -9.90 1.04 -3.53
N GLY A 55 -9.99 1.99 -4.48
CA GLY A 55 -11.25 2.39 -5.12
C GLY A 55 -11.93 1.27 -5.89
N GLU A 56 -11.16 0.44 -6.60
CA GLU A 56 -11.68 -0.73 -7.33
C GLU A 56 -12.36 -1.77 -6.43
N ARG A 57 -12.04 -1.78 -5.13
CA ARG A 57 -12.42 -2.85 -4.20
C ARG A 57 -13.22 -2.39 -2.97
N GLY A 58 -13.36 -1.09 -2.76
CA GLY A 58 -13.91 -0.54 -1.51
C GLY A 58 -13.09 -0.93 -0.28
N ALA A 59 -11.78 -1.10 -0.44
CA ALA A 59 -10.84 -1.51 0.62
C ALA A 59 -10.10 -0.30 1.20
N ASP A 60 -9.65 -0.37 2.47
CA ASP A 60 -8.78 0.65 3.08
C ASP A 60 -7.32 0.38 2.72
N ILE A 61 -6.89 0.84 1.54
CA ILE A 61 -5.50 0.67 1.05
C ILE A 61 -4.84 2.04 0.95
N ARG A 62 -3.84 2.30 1.81
CA ARG A 62 -3.20 3.62 1.92
C ARG A 62 -1.87 3.56 2.67
N ARG A 63 -1.15 4.67 2.71
CA ARG A 63 0.01 4.86 3.59
C ARG A 63 -0.42 5.32 4.99
N LEU A 64 0.42 5.00 5.97
CA LEU A 64 0.41 5.63 7.29
C LEU A 64 1.61 6.56 7.38
N GLU A 65 1.39 7.78 7.83
CA GLU A 65 2.52 8.69 8.11
C GLU A 65 3.40 8.12 9.23
N PRO A 66 4.71 8.38 9.23
CA PRO A 66 5.60 7.91 10.29
C PRO A 66 5.10 8.32 11.69
N GLY A 67 4.92 7.35 12.58
CA GLY A 67 4.39 7.56 13.93
C GLY A 67 2.86 7.53 14.03
N ALA A 68 2.14 7.47 12.91
CA ALA A 68 0.71 7.19 12.91
C ALA A 68 0.43 5.72 13.27
N TRP A 69 -0.77 5.49 13.77
CA TRP A 69 -1.26 4.18 14.16
C TRP A 69 -2.75 4.05 13.83
N VAL A 70 -3.23 2.82 13.76
CA VAL A 70 -4.64 2.49 13.57
C VAL A 70 -5.01 1.37 14.51
N ASP A 71 -6.22 1.41 15.03
CA ASP A 71 -6.82 0.25 15.69
C ASP A 71 -7.38 -0.71 14.63
N LEU A 72 -7.20 -2.00 14.88
CA LEU A 72 -7.84 -3.06 14.10
C LEU A 72 -9.09 -3.53 14.85
N PRO A 73 -10.14 -4.00 14.15
CA PRO A 73 -11.34 -4.56 14.76
C PRO A 73 -11.05 -5.79 15.65
#